data_AF-A0A2N5HNS3-F1
#
_entry.id   AF-A0A2N5HNS3-F1
#
_cell.length_a   1.000
_cell.length_b   1.000
_cell.length_c   1.000
_cell.angle_alpha   90.00
_cell.angle_beta   90.00
_cell.angle_gamma   90.00
#
_symmetry.space_group_name_H-M   'P 1'
#
loop_
_entity.id
_entity.type
_entity.pdbx_description
1 polymer ?
#
loop_
_entity_poly.entity_id
_entity_poly.type
_entity_poly.pdbx_seq_one_letter_code
_entity_poly.pdbx_strand_id
1 'polypeptide(L)'
;MTRSVGIGGGTVEIEYQYHFGLPRTVVWKYIKNDKVLRNALPGCKSFAQISTGVYLAEIQMNMGPIQDLFKLEIQLDGEKEPSSFRLKMKGNGNLDK
;
A
#
# COMPACT_ATOMS: atom_id res chain seq x y z
N MET A 1 -8.99 15.66 12.61
CA MET A 1 -9.17 16.94 11.90
C MET A 1 -8.07 17.04 10.86
N THR A 2 -8.35 16.65 9.61
CA THR A 2 -7.41 16.78 8.50
C THR A 2 -8.19 17.40 7.34
N ARG A 3 -7.93 18.67 7.03
CA ARG A 3 -8.49 19.35 5.85
C ARG A 3 -7.77 18.83 4.61
N SER A 4 -8.49 18.22 3.69
CA SER A 4 -8.07 18.04 2.30
C SER A 4 -8.51 19.27 1.51
N VAL A 5 -7.56 19.99 0.92
CA VAL A 5 -7.81 20.94 -0.18
C VAL A 5 -7.40 20.22 -1.46
N GLY A 6 -8.36 19.98 -2.34
CA GLY A 6 -8.14 19.45 -3.69
C GLY A 6 -8.73 20.44 -4.70
N ILE A 7 -7.88 20.99 -5.56
CA ILE A 7 -8.29 21.74 -6.76
C ILE A 7 -8.62 20.67 -7.81
N GLY A 8 -9.92 20.39 -8.00
CA GLY A 8 -10.44 19.48 -9.03
C GLY A 8 -10.05 18.00 -8.85
N GLY A 9 -10.77 17.25 -8.01
CA GLY A 9 -10.58 15.81 -7.85
C GLY A 9 -11.25 15.27 -6.59
N GLY A 10 -12.15 14.29 -6.73
CA GLY A 10 -12.90 13.72 -5.60
C GLY A 10 -11.99 13.07 -4.55
N THR A 11 -12.34 13.21 -3.28
CA THR A 11 -11.73 12.43 -2.20
C THR A 11 -12.51 11.12 -2.04
N VAL A 12 -11.80 10.00 -2.00
CA VAL A 12 -12.38 8.68 -1.73
C VAL A 12 -11.92 8.21 -0.36
N GLU A 13 -12.86 7.78 0.47
CA GLU A 13 -12.60 7.20 1.80
C GLU A 13 -13.13 5.76 1.82
N ILE A 14 -12.29 4.81 2.24
CA ILE A 14 -12.61 3.38 2.31
C ILE A 14 -12.19 2.85 3.68
N GLU A 15 -13.10 2.19 4.38
CA GLU A 15 -12.81 1.46 5.62
C GLU A 15 -13.05 -0.03 5.43
N TYR A 16 -12.11 -0.86 5.89
CA TYR A 16 -12.20 -2.32 5.83
C TYR A 16 -11.56 -2.94 7.08
N GLN A 17 -12.16 -4.01 7.58
CA GLN A 17 -11.68 -4.76 8.73
C GLN A 17 -11.67 -6.26 8.44
N TYR A 18 -10.61 -6.94 8.88
CA TYR A 18 -10.47 -8.38 8.78
C TYR A 18 -9.86 -8.95 10.06
N HIS A 19 -10.38 -10.09 10.51
CA HIS A 19 -9.92 -10.75 11.73
C HIS A 19 -9.06 -11.97 11.38
N PHE A 20 -7.80 -11.94 11.79
CA PHE A 20 -6.90 -13.09 11.68
C PHE A 20 -7.07 -14.02 12.89
N GLY A 21 -7.16 -15.34 12.65
CA GLY A 21 -7.14 -16.37 13.69
C GLY A 21 -5.75 -16.64 14.28
N LEU A 22 -4.85 -15.65 14.29
CA LEU A 22 -3.45 -15.76 14.72
C LEU A 22 -3.13 -14.71 15.78
N PRO A 23 -2.14 -14.95 16.67
CA PRO A 23 -1.69 -13.95 17.63
C PRO A 23 -1.23 -12.66 16.95
N ARG A 24 -1.52 -11.50 17.56
CA ARG A 24 -1.18 -10.18 17.03
C ARG A 24 0.29 -10.05 16.63
N THR A 25 1.21 -10.57 17.44
CA THR A 25 2.66 -10.54 17.17
C THR A 25 3.05 -11.34 15.92
N VAL A 26 2.36 -12.46 15.67
CA VAL A 26 2.55 -13.29 14.48
C VAL A 26 2.05 -12.54 13.25
N VAL A 27 0.84 -11.97 13.30
CA VAL A 27 0.29 -11.15 12.22
C VAL A 27 1.21 -9.96 11.92
N TRP A 28 1.67 -9.26 12.96
CA TRP A 28 2.59 -8.13 12.84
C TRP A 28 3.85 -8.49 12.06
N LYS A 29 4.48 -9.63 12.41
CA LYS A 29 5.66 -10.13 11.70
C LYS A 29 5.39 -10.36 10.21
N TYR A 30 4.21 -10.88 9.84
CA TYR A 30 3.86 -11.16 8.44
C TYR A 30 3.52 -9.90 7.64
N ILE A 31 2.76 -8.96 8.20
CA ILE A 31 2.43 -7.69 7.52
C ILE A 31 3.62 -6.74 7.40
N LYS A 32 4.74 -7.04 8.10
CA LYS A 32 6.03 -6.34 7.99
C LYS A 32 7.05 -7.09 7.13
N ASN A 33 6.70 -8.24 6.57
CA ASN A 33 7.64 -9.07 5.81
C ASN A 33 7.54 -8.77 4.31
N ASP A 34 8.64 -8.29 3.73
CA ASP A 34 8.70 -7.90 2.31
C ASP A 34 8.27 -8.99 1.33
N LYS A 35 8.64 -10.25 1.58
CA LYS A 35 8.26 -11.37 0.71
C LYS A 35 6.76 -11.62 0.76
N VAL A 36 6.18 -11.53 1.96
CA VAL A 36 4.73 -11.71 2.17
C VAL A 36 3.97 -10.56 1.53
N LEU A 37 4.40 -9.32 1.76
CA LEU A 37 3.82 -8.13 1.15
C LEU A 37 3.88 -8.18 -0.37
N ARG A 38 5.04 -8.51 -0.96
CA ARG A 38 5.19 -8.68 -2.40
C ARG A 38 4.21 -9.70 -2.98
N ASN A 39 4.04 -10.83 -2.30
CA ASN A 39 3.14 -11.90 -2.76
C ASN A 39 1.66 -11.56 -2.56
N ALA A 40 1.34 -10.67 -1.60
CA ALA A 40 -0.03 -10.24 -1.33
C ALA A 40 -0.53 -9.18 -2.34
N LEU A 41 0.38 -8.50 -3.06
CA LEU A 41 0.03 -7.47 -4.03
C LEU A 41 -0.24 -8.09 -5.42
N PRO A 42 -1.48 -8.04 -5.94
CA PRO A 42 -1.82 -8.63 -7.23
C PRO A 42 -1.00 -8.03 -8.37
N GLY A 43 -0.36 -8.86 -9.19
CA GLY A 43 0.42 -8.40 -10.34
C GLY A 43 1.71 -7.63 -9.97
N CYS A 44 2.20 -7.75 -8.74
CA CYS A 44 3.45 -7.13 -8.31
C CYS A 44 4.64 -7.59 -9.16
N LYS A 45 5.23 -6.65 -9.91
CA LYS A 45 6.43 -6.83 -10.73
C LYS A 45 7.68 -6.60 -9.90
N SER A 46 7.69 -5.57 -9.08
CA SER A 46 8.78 -5.25 -8.16
C SER A 46 8.25 -4.70 -6.83
N PHE A 47 9.00 -4.96 -5.76
CA PHE A 47 8.79 -4.40 -4.43
C PHE A 47 10.16 -4.34 -3.75
N ALA A 48 10.67 -3.14 -3.49
CA ALA A 48 12.00 -2.94 -2.97
C ALA A 48 12.00 -1.86 -1.90
N GLN A 49 12.61 -2.16 -0.76
CA GLN A 49 12.94 -1.16 0.23
C GLN A 49 14.15 -0.35 -0.24
N ILE A 50 13.98 0.96 -0.40
CA ILE A 50 15.06 1.86 -0.86
C ILE A 50 15.75 2.60 0.29
N SER A 51 15.06 2.72 1.43
CA SER A 51 15.63 3.20 2.69
C SER A 51 14.73 2.76 3.86
N THR A 52 15.12 3.04 5.10
CA THR A 52 14.34 2.66 6.28
C THR A 52 12.91 3.20 6.20
N GLY A 53 11.92 2.29 6.07
CA GLY A 53 10.51 2.65 5.98
C GLY A 53 10.06 3.23 4.64
N VAL A 54 10.89 3.21 3.59
CA VAL A 54 10.54 3.71 2.25
C VAL A 54 10.68 2.60 1.21
N TYR A 55 9.63 2.39 0.42
CA TYR A 55 9.56 1.33 -0.59
C TYR A 55 9.14 1.89 -1.95
N LEU A 56 9.69 1.29 -3.00
CA LEU A 56 9.21 1.43 -4.37
C LEU A 56 8.59 0.11 -4.83
N ALA A 57 7.44 0.19 -5.48
CA ALA A 57 6.77 -0.98 -6.06
C ALA A 57 6.22 -0.70 -7.45
N GLU A 58 6.21 -1.72 -8.30
CA GLU A 58 5.56 -1.70 -9.61
C GLU A 58 4.48 -2.78 -9.64
N ILE A 59 3.23 -2.38 -9.86
CA ILE A 59 2.05 -3.26 -9.79
C ILE A 59 1.34 -3.24 -11.14
N GLN A 60 1.27 -4.39 -11.81
CA GLN A 60 0.44 -4.57 -12.99
C GLN A 60 -0.99 -4.84 -12.56
N MET A 61 -1.89 -3.87 -12.74
CA MET A 61 -3.30 -4.04 -12.41
C MET A 61 -4.11 -4.31 -13.68
N ASN A 62 -4.91 -5.37 -13.63
CA ASN A 62 -5.89 -5.74 -14.64
C ASN A 62 -7.25 -5.86 -13.93
N MET A 63 -7.89 -4.73 -13.65
CA MET A 63 -9.15 -4.67 -12.91
C MET A 63 -10.22 -3.96 -13.73
N GLY A 64 -11.08 -4.75 -14.39
CA GLY A 64 -12.12 -4.23 -15.28
C GLY A 64 -11.50 -3.43 -16.45
N PRO A 65 -11.96 -2.19 -16.72
CA PRO A 65 -11.43 -1.37 -17.81
C PRO A 65 -10.02 -0.82 -17.54
N ILE A 66 -9.47 -1.06 -16.34
CA ILE A 66 -8.13 -0.58 -15.95
C ILE A 66 -7.12 -1.68 -16.29
N GLN A 67 -6.28 -1.41 -17.29
CA GLN A 67 -5.10 -2.20 -17.61
C GLN A 67 -3.89 -1.29 -17.64
N ASP A 68 -3.13 -1.25 -16.55
CA ASP A 68 -2.02 -0.31 -16.42
C ASP A 68 -0.94 -0.83 -15.46
N LEU A 69 0.26 -0.28 -15.61
CA LEU A 69 1.39 -0.48 -14.71
C LEU A 69 1.49 0.72 -13.78
N PHE A 70 1.16 0.51 -12.51
CA PHE A 70 1.27 1.53 -11.48
C PHE A 70 2.65 1.49 -10.83
N LYS A 71 3.28 2.66 -10.73
CA LYS A 71 4.48 2.88 -9.91
C LYS A 71 4.06 3.49 -8.59
N LEU A 72 4.45 2.86 -7.48
CA LEU A 72 4.10 3.25 -6.13
C LEU A 72 5.34 3.67 -5.34
N GLU A 73 5.26 4.80 -4.69
CA GLU A 73 6.18 5.21 -3.61
C GLU A 73 5.42 5.09 -2.27
N ILE A 74 5.99 4.35 -1.33
CA ILE A 74 5.34 3.98 -0.08
C ILE A 74 6.24 4.42 1.08
N GLN A 75 5.67 5.20 2.00
CA GLN A 75 6.34 5.63 3.23
C GLN A 75 5.59 5.12 4.45
N LEU A 76 6.31 4.44 5.33
CA LEU A 76 5.82 4.00 6.63
C LEU A 76 6.04 5.09 7.69
N ASP A 77 5.02 5.33 8.52
CA ASP A 77 5.02 6.38 9.53
C ASP A 77 4.22 5.98 10.78
N GLY A 78 4.56 6.56 11.93
CA GLY A 78 3.79 6.42 13.18
C GLY A 78 3.68 5.00 13.72
N GLU A 79 4.74 4.19 13.59
CA GLU A 79 4.77 2.81 14.06
C GLU A 79 4.67 2.69 15.58
N LYS A 80 3.79 1.80 16.03
CA LYS A 80 3.58 1.39 17.43
C LYS A 80 3.43 -0.12 17.45
N GLU A 81 4.54 -0.84 17.43
CA GLU A 81 4.53 -2.31 17.42
C GLU A 81 3.88 -2.90 18.69
N PRO A 82 3.06 -3.97 18.59
CA PRO A 82 2.53 -4.63 17.38
C PRO A 82 1.10 -4.16 17.04
N SER A 83 0.81 -2.89 17.29
CA SER A 83 -0.56 -2.36 17.33
C SER A 83 -0.97 -1.58 16.09
N SER A 84 -0.11 -0.70 15.57
CA SER A 84 -0.47 0.11 14.41
C SER A 84 0.73 0.75 13.71
N PHE A 85 0.55 1.03 12.42
CA PHE A 85 1.39 1.93 11.62
C PHE A 85 0.52 2.59 10.57
N ARG A 86 1.03 3.64 9.91
CA ARG A 86 0.39 4.29 8.77
C ARG A 86 1.27 4.14 7.54
N LEU A 87 0.63 3.95 6.39
CA LEU A 87 1.28 4.03 5.09
C LEU A 87 0.79 5.29 4.38
N LYS A 88 1.73 6.10 3.91
CA LYS A 88 1.48 7.17 2.94
C LYS A 88 1.96 6.65 1.60
N MET A 89 1.09 6.66 0.61
CA MET A 89 1.39 6.09 -0.71
C MET A 89 1.09 7.11 -1.79
N LYS A 90 2.00 7.25 -2.74
CA LYS A 90 1.79 7.99 -3.98
C LYS A 90 1.88 7.01 -5.15
N GLY A 91 0.84 6.98 -5.96
CA GLY A 91 0.78 6.11 -7.14
C GLY A 91 0.67 6.92 -8.42
N ASN A 92 1.47 6.55 -9.42
CA ASN A 92 1.38 7.08 -10.77
C ASN A 92 1.06 5.92 -11.74
N GLY A 93 -0.02 6.04 -12.49
CA GLY A 93 -0.36 5.18 -13.64
C GLY A 93 -0.24 5.95 -14.94
N ASN A 94 -0.17 5.24 -16.07
CA ASN A 94 -0.20 5.80 -17.42
C ASN A 94 -1.59 5.67 -18.02
N LEU A 95 -2.66 5.98 -17.26
CA LEU A 95 -4.08 5.67 -17.50
C LEU A 95 -4.64 5.95 -18.92
N ASP A 96 -3.85 6.51 -19.84
CA ASP A 96 -4.18 6.79 -21.24
C ASP A 96 -3.00 6.48 -22.21
N LYS A 97 -2.68 5.21 -22.42
CA LYS A 97 -2.18 4.69 -23.71
C LYS A 97 -3.09 3.60 -24.24
#